data_AF-A0A7Y0P3Z3-F1
#
_entry.id   AF-A0A7Y0P3Z3-F1
#
_cell.length_a   1.000
_cell.length_b   1.000
_cell.length_c   1.000
_cell.angle_alpha   90.00
_cell.angle_beta   90.00
_cell.angle_gamma   90.00
#
_symmetry.space_group_name_H-M   'P 1'
#
loop_
_entity.id
_entity.type
_entity.pdbx_description
1 polymer ?
#
loop_
_entity_poly.entity_id
_entity_poly.type
_entity_poly.pdbx_seq_one_letter_code
_entity_poly.pdbx_strand_id
1 'polypeptide(L)'
;MHLDARLAALAPLGGFFALRTGEPPHGPLPTLAQAYDRTPTAPAADPRPDTGLRPDADLRPDTDPTPGPALHPAPDFHPGPGPERHPCPPPPHPHPLDTRIRRVAAGIGAREPRVAASVAHQALAARLWSVALGCAVRYGRLPDLDPRLLRWDPAGSAPEDLWLTEVRERPADPATLAGAVLHGHLEPLAAALRARHGPAAGLLRGNAASALAGAARQLARWARENGDLEAAGRTRALAADLLAHPLLAGAGTLTAHGTDLAFRRRSCCLYYRVPGGGVCGDCCFARVPRSSPRGPSG
;
A
#
# COMPACT_ATOMS: atom_id res chain seq x y z
N MET A 1 -6.10 -24.04 -19.88
CA MET A 1 -6.07 -24.53 -18.49
C MET A 1 -7.08 -23.71 -17.69
N HIS A 2 -7.72 -24.33 -16.70
CA HIS A 2 -8.55 -23.62 -15.71
C HIS A 2 -7.65 -23.15 -14.56
N LEU A 3 -7.99 -22.05 -13.90
CA LEU A 3 -7.35 -21.61 -12.66
C LEU A 3 -7.67 -22.65 -11.57
N ASP A 4 -6.65 -23.36 -11.09
CA ASP A 4 -6.83 -24.16 -9.90
C ASP A 4 -7.05 -23.25 -8.69
N ALA A 5 -7.85 -23.71 -7.72
CA ALA A 5 -8.23 -22.91 -6.57
C ALA A 5 -7.04 -22.42 -5.72
N ARG A 6 -5.85 -23.02 -5.87
CA ARG A 6 -4.63 -22.68 -5.10
C ARG A 6 -3.60 -21.91 -5.92
N LEU A 7 -3.85 -21.68 -7.21
CA LEU A 7 -2.90 -21.10 -8.16
C LEU A 7 -1.52 -21.80 -8.12
N ALA A 8 -1.52 -23.13 -8.03
CA ALA A 8 -0.33 -23.94 -7.77
C ALA A 8 0.77 -23.81 -8.85
N ALA A 9 0.42 -23.52 -10.11
CA ALA A 9 1.37 -23.34 -11.21
C ALA A 9 2.22 -22.06 -11.09
N LEU A 10 1.91 -21.16 -10.13
CA LEU A 10 2.73 -20.00 -9.81
C LEU A 10 3.86 -20.32 -8.83
N ALA A 11 3.76 -21.40 -8.04
CA ALA A 11 4.75 -21.73 -7.01
C ALA A 11 6.19 -21.84 -7.55
N PRO A 12 6.44 -22.44 -8.73
CA PRO A 12 7.80 -22.54 -9.29
C PRO A 12 8.39 -21.20 -9.75
N LEU A 13 7.58 -20.14 -9.89
CA LEU A 13 8.02 -18.82 -10.38
C LEU A 13 8.65 -17.96 -9.28
N GLY A 14 8.52 -18.35 -8.01
CA GLY A 14 9.08 -17.66 -6.85
C GLY A 14 8.07 -16.81 -6.06
N GLY A 15 8.52 -16.28 -4.91
CA GLY A 15 7.65 -15.65 -3.90
C GLY A 15 6.83 -14.46 -4.43
N PHE A 16 7.38 -13.64 -5.32
CA PHE A 16 6.60 -12.52 -5.89
C PHE A 16 5.43 -12.95 -6.77
N PHE A 17 5.43 -14.19 -7.28
CA PHE A 17 4.37 -14.73 -8.13
C PHE A 17 3.30 -15.50 -7.34
N ALA A 18 3.66 -16.10 -6.21
CA ALA A 18 2.73 -16.90 -5.40
C ALA A 18 1.54 -16.05 -4.92
N LEU A 19 0.30 -16.49 -5.01
CA LEU A 19 -0.85 -15.76 -4.43
C LEU A 19 -1.63 -16.73 -3.56
N ARG A 20 -1.79 -16.40 -2.27
CA ARG A 20 -2.59 -17.23 -1.37
C ARG A 20 -4.07 -17.04 -1.70
N THR A 21 -4.85 -18.11 -1.58
CA THR A 21 -6.29 -18.07 -1.82
C THR A 21 -7.04 -18.50 -0.55
N GLY A 22 -8.23 -17.93 -0.35
CA GLY A 22 -9.06 -18.16 0.84
C GLY A 22 -8.83 -17.13 1.96
N GLU A 23 -9.30 -17.46 3.16
CA GLU A 23 -9.28 -16.55 4.31
C GLU A 23 -7.87 -16.39 4.92
N PRO A 24 -7.46 -15.17 5.30
CA PRO A 24 -6.20 -14.95 6.01
C PRO A 24 -6.17 -15.63 7.40
N PRO A 25 -5.01 -16.16 7.83
CA PRO A 25 -4.90 -16.92 9.08
C PRO A 25 -5.00 -16.09 10.37
N HIS A 26 -4.89 -14.75 10.30
CA HIS A 26 -4.73 -13.88 11.47
C HIS A 26 -5.86 -12.84 11.64
N GLY A 27 -7.07 -13.11 11.15
CA GLY A 27 -8.23 -12.23 11.29
C GLY A 27 -8.46 -11.30 10.08
N PRO A 28 -9.44 -10.36 10.17
CA PRO A 28 -9.88 -9.59 9.01
C PRO A 28 -8.84 -8.54 8.61
N LEU A 29 -7.98 -8.89 7.66
CA LEU A 29 -7.07 -7.95 7.01
C LEU A 29 -7.87 -6.91 6.19
N PRO A 30 -7.38 -5.66 6.07
CA PRO A 30 -8.00 -4.70 5.17
C PRO A 30 -7.91 -5.20 3.72
N THR A 31 -8.93 -4.86 2.93
CA THR A 31 -8.86 -5.01 1.48
C THR A 31 -7.91 -3.97 0.89
N LEU A 32 -7.38 -4.23 -0.30
CA LEU A 32 -6.64 -3.21 -1.05
C LEU A 32 -7.53 -2.01 -1.38
N ALA A 33 -8.84 -2.21 -1.59
CA ALA A 33 -9.79 -1.12 -1.79
C ALA A 33 -9.85 -0.17 -0.58
N GLN A 34 -9.89 -0.73 0.64
CA GLN A 34 -9.81 0.05 1.88
C GLN A 34 -8.44 0.73 2.05
N ALA A 35 -7.35 0.09 1.63
CA ALA A 35 -6.02 0.68 1.69
C ALA A 35 -5.83 1.86 0.73
N TYR A 36 -6.57 1.90 -0.39
CA TYR A 36 -6.54 3.00 -1.35
C TYR A 36 -7.49 4.13 -0.99
N ASP A 37 -8.40 3.90 -0.04
CA ASP A 37 -9.37 4.92 0.35
C ASP A 37 -8.64 6.16 0.88
N ARG A 38 -9.10 7.32 0.40
CA ARG A 38 -8.54 8.63 0.73
C ARG A 38 -9.31 9.31 1.85
N THR A 39 -10.42 8.71 2.31
CA THR A 39 -11.21 9.22 3.42
C THR A 39 -10.30 9.41 4.64
N PRO A 40 -10.18 10.64 5.17
CA PRO A 40 -9.41 10.86 6.39
C PRO A 40 -9.99 10.00 7.51
N THR A 41 -9.15 9.25 8.22
CA THR A 41 -9.52 8.76 9.55
C THR A 41 -9.87 9.99 10.38
N ALA A 42 -11.12 10.08 10.85
CA ALA A 42 -11.56 11.22 11.65
C ALA A 42 -10.55 11.48 12.77
N PRO A 43 -10.14 12.74 13.00
CA PRO A 43 -9.28 13.04 14.14
C PRO A 43 -9.97 12.56 15.41
N ALA A 44 -9.22 11.89 16.29
CA ALA A 44 -9.70 11.60 17.63
C ALA A 44 -10.19 12.93 18.23
N ALA A 45 -11.44 12.98 18.67
CA ALA A 45 -11.99 14.18 19.29
C ALA A 45 -11.11 14.56 20.47
N ASP A 46 -10.51 15.74 20.40
CA ASP A 46 -9.75 16.34 21.49
C ASP A 46 -10.70 16.47 22.69
N PRO A 47 -10.39 15.89 23.87
CA PRO A 47 -11.20 16.12 25.04
C PRO A 47 -11.05 17.60 25.41
N ARG A 48 -12.06 18.41 25.05
CA ARG A 48 -12.11 19.82 25.43
C ARG A 48 -11.86 19.96 26.93
N PRO A 49 -11.09 20.97 27.38
CA PRO A 49 -10.95 21.24 28.79
C PRO A 49 -12.30 21.72 29.34
N ASP A 50 -12.72 21.07 30.42
CA ASP A 50 -13.87 21.42 31.23
C ASP A 50 -13.69 22.85 31.77
N THR A 51 -14.38 23.82 31.18
CA THR A 51 -14.39 25.21 31.64
C THR A 51 -15.61 25.40 32.52
N GLY A 52 -15.51 24.87 33.74
CA GLY A 52 -16.49 25.00 34.80
C GLY A 52 -15.90 25.63 36.06
N LEU A 53 -15.33 26.83 35.97
CA LEU A 53 -15.07 27.66 37.15
C LEU A 53 -15.64 29.06 36.93
N ARG A 54 -16.77 29.35 37.59
CA ARG A 54 -17.29 30.71 37.73
C ARG A 54 -16.42 31.46 38.75
N PRO A 55 -16.18 32.77 38.59
CA PRO A 55 -15.42 33.54 39.57
C PRO A 55 -16.35 33.90 40.74
N ASP A 56 -16.01 33.45 41.95
CA ASP A 56 -16.64 33.96 43.17
C ASP A 56 -15.97 35.28 43.59
N ALA A 57 -16.84 36.25 43.85
CA ALA A 57 -16.53 37.60 44.26
C ALA A 57 -16.26 37.68 45.78
N ASP A 58 -15.34 38.58 46.11
CA ASP A 58 -15.27 39.43 47.32
C ASP A 58 -15.60 38.80 48.69
N LEU A 59 -14.53 38.49 49.43
CA LEU A 59 -14.53 38.38 50.89
C LEU A 59 -14.56 39.78 51.55
N ARG A 60 -15.57 40.05 52.37
CA ARG A 60 -15.47 40.97 53.54
C ARG A 60 -15.97 40.23 54.80
N PRO A 61 -15.37 40.47 55.97
CA PRO A 61 -15.71 39.74 57.20
C PRO A 61 -16.70 40.48 58.11
N ASP A 62 -17.17 39.73 59.10
CA ASP A 62 -17.78 40.11 60.40
C ASP A 62 -19.31 40.18 60.51
N THR A 63 -19.90 39.16 61.15
CA THR A 63 -20.57 39.27 62.47
C THR A 63 -20.98 37.90 63.05
N ASP A 64 -20.91 37.82 64.39
CA ASP A 64 -21.02 36.66 65.32
C ASP A 64 -22.47 36.11 65.47
N PRO A 65 -22.70 34.92 66.10
CA PRO A 65 -23.83 34.04 65.83
C PRO A 65 -24.98 34.17 66.83
N THR A 66 -26.16 33.68 66.42
CA THR A 66 -27.28 33.37 67.33
C THR A 66 -27.75 31.93 67.11
N PRO A 67 -28.20 31.23 68.19
CA PRO A 67 -28.40 29.78 68.18
C PRO A 67 -29.75 29.39 67.56
N GLY A 68 -29.76 28.25 66.86
CA GLY A 68 -30.86 27.84 65.99
C GLY A 68 -32.01 27.08 66.66
N PRO A 69 -33.01 26.66 65.86
CA PRO A 69 -33.94 25.62 66.24
C PRO A 69 -33.68 24.30 65.48
N ALA A 70 -34.09 23.23 66.16
CA ALA A 70 -34.11 21.81 65.86
C ALA A 70 -34.01 21.33 64.39
N LEU A 71 -33.17 20.31 64.20
CA LEU A 71 -33.06 19.46 63.01
C LEU A 71 -34.42 18.87 62.60
N HIS A 72 -34.79 19.08 61.34
CA HIS A 72 -35.65 18.15 60.60
C HIS A 72 -34.75 17.10 59.91
N PRO A 73 -35.11 15.80 59.89
CA PRO A 73 -34.35 14.83 59.11
C PRO A 73 -34.45 15.16 57.62
N ALA A 74 -33.31 15.17 56.93
CA ALA A 74 -33.23 15.29 55.49
C ALA A 74 -33.89 14.06 54.81
N PRO A 75 -34.56 14.23 53.66
CA PRO A 75 -35.02 13.09 52.88
C PRO A 75 -33.83 12.30 52.34
N ASP A 76 -33.94 10.97 52.33
CA ASP A 76 -32.93 10.05 51.81
C ASP A 76 -32.56 10.39 50.36
N PHE A 77 -31.34 10.88 50.15
CA PHE A 77 -30.80 11.12 48.82
C PHE A 77 -30.31 9.77 48.26
N HIS A 78 -31.17 9.06 47.54
CA HIS A 78 -30.73 7.94 46.72
C HIS A 78 -29.90 8.46 45.55
N PRO A 79 -28.62 8.05 45.40
CA PRO A 79 -27.86 8.38 44.20
C PRO A 79 -28.53 7.68 43.01
N GLY A 80 -29.08 8.46 42.09
CA GLY A 80 -29.53 7.94 40.81
C GLY A 80 -28.38 7.25 40.07
N PRO A 81 -28.68 6.29 39.16
CA PRO A 81 -27.64 5.60 38.42
C PRO A 81 -26.78 6.64 37.67
N GLY A 82 -25.48 6.64 37.96
CA GLY A 82 -24.53 7.53 37.30
C GLY A 82 -24.56 7.32 35.77
N PRO A 83 -24.22 8.34 34.98
CA PRO A 83 -24.28 8.25 33.52
C PRO A 83 -23.48 7.04 33.05
N GLU A 84 -24.14 6.18 32.28
CA GLU A 84 -23.49 5.03 31.64
C GLU A 84 -22.25 5.52 30.91
N ARG A 85 -21.07 5.07 31.38
CA ARG A 85 -19.80 5.39 30.74
C ARG A 85 -19.85 4.79 29.34
N HIS A 86 -20.13 5.61 28.34
CA HIS A 86 -19.93 5.21 26.95
C HIS A 86 -18.47 4.78 26.79
N PRO A 87 -18.19 3.54 26.36
CA PRO A 87 -16.82 3.12 26.14
C PRO A 87 -16.19 4.05 25.11
N CYS A 88 -15.07 4.67 25.50
CA CYS A 88 -14.26 5.46 24.59
C CYS A 88 -13.96 4.58 23.36
N PRO A 89 -14.25 5.04 22.12
CA PRO A 89 -13.94 4.25 20.94
C PRO A 89 -12.43 3.96 20.95
N PRO A 90 -12.01 2.73 20.57
CA PRO A 90 -10.60 2.43 20.48
C PRO A 90 -9.91 3.45 19.57
N PRO A 91 -8.65 3.84 19.85
CA PRO A 91 -7.94 4.78 19.02
C PRO A 91 -7.98 4.30 17.56
N PRO A 92 -8.19 5.20 16.58
CA PRO A 92 -8.32 4.80 15.19
C PRO A 92 -7.09 4.01 14.77
N HIS A 93 -7.31 2.80 14.23
CA HIS A 93 -6.22 2.00 13.70
C HIS A 93 -5.46 2.80 12.64
N PRO A 94 -4.12 2.76 12.64
CA PRO A 94 -3.34 3.50 11.66
C PRO A 94 -3.70 3.06 10.23
N HIS A 95 -3.81 4.04 9.33
CA HIS A 95 -4.14 3.77 7.93
C HIS A 95 -3.17 2.73 7.33
N PRO A 96 -3.67 1.72 6.57
CA PRO A 96 -2.83 0.61 6.09
C PRO A 96 -1.56 1.05 5.33
N LEU A 97 -1.67 2.06 4.46
CA LEU A 97 -0.50 2.60 3.74
C LEU A 97 0.54 3.23 4.68
N ASP A 98 0.12 3.92 5.74
CA ASP A 98 1.06 4.52 6.70
C ASP A 98 1.81 3.42 7.46
N THR A 99 1.10 2.35 7.83
CA THR A 99 1.70 1.16 8.46
C THR A 99 2.75 0.54 7.55
N ARG A 100 2.43 0.30 6.28
CA ARG A 100 3.40 -0.24 5.31
C ARG A 100 4.59 0.69 5.11
N ILE A 101 4.37 2.00 5.01
CA ILE A 101 5.44 2.97 4.75
C ILE A 101 6.36 3.10 5.95
N ARG A 102 5.83 3.13 7.18
CA ARG A 102 6.66 3.09 8.40
C ARG A 102 7.50 1.82 8.44
N ARG A 103 6.92 0.67 8.10
CA ARG A 103 7.66 -0.60 8.05
C ARG A 103 8.78 -0.58 7.02
N VAL A 104 8.49 -0.10 5.80
CA VAL A 104 9.49 0.02 4.73
C VAL A 104 10.58 1.03 5.13
N ALA A 105 10.20 2.18 5.70
CA ALA A 105 11.15 3.19 6.14
C ALA A 105 12.11 2.65 7.19
N ALA A 106 11.59 1.93 8.20
CA ALA A 106 12.40 1.27 9.21
C ALA A 106 13.32 0.21 8.60
N GLY A 107 12.80 -0.64 7.71
CA GLY A 107 13.56 -1.73 7.09
C GLY A 107 14.71 -1.28 6.19
N ILE A 108 14.56 -0.13 5.51
CA ILE A 108 15.60 0.42 4.62
C ILE A 108 16.35 1.60 5.25
N GLY A 109 16.03 2.02 6.47
CA GLY A 109 16.60 3.23 7.09
C GLY A 109 16.31 4.52 6.33
N ALA A 110 15.19 4.61 5.59
CA ALA A 110 14.86 5.81 4.83
C ALA A 110 14.49 6.96 5.76
N ARG A 111 15.22 8.07 5.64
CA ARG A 111 14.98 9.30 6.40
C ARG A 111 13.85 10.16 5.81
N GLU A 112 13.51 9.92 4.55
CA GLU A 112 12.49 10.67 3.82
C GLU A 112 11.25 9.80 3.57
N PRO A 113 10.06 10.22 4.05
CA PRO A 113 8.82 9.46 3.85
C PRO A 113 8.54 9.13 2.38
N ARG A 114 8.83 10.05 1.45
CA ARG A 114 8.64 9.83 0.01
C ARG A 114 9.52 8.73 -0.58
N VAL A 115 10.70 8.47 -0.01
CA VAL A 115 11.59 7.39 -0.45
C VAL A 115 10.98 6.05 -0.04
N ALA A 116 10.54 5.93 1.21
CA ALA A 116 9.82 4.75 1.68
C ALA A 116 8.52 4.52 0.90
N ALA A 117 7.75 5.57 0.61
CA ALA A 117 6.54 5.49 -0.21
C ALA A 117 6.83 5.02 -1.64
N SER A 118 7.91 5.51 -2.26
CA SER A 118 8.37 5.05 -3.58
C SER A 118 8.70 3.54 -3.57
N VAL A 119 9.48 3.09 -2.58
CA VAL A 119 9.86 1.67 -2.45
C VAL A 119 8.67 0.79 -2.14
N ALA A 120 7.76 1.23 -1.26
CA ALA A 120 6.51 0.53 -0.97
C ALA A 120 5.63 0.38 -2.22
N HIS A 121 5.45 1.46 -2.99
CA HIS A 121 4.73 1.43 -4.26
C HIS A 121 5.38 0.45 -5.25
N GLN A 122 6.70 0.52 -5.42
CA GLN A 122 7.44 -0.37 -6.31
C GLN A 122 7.21 -1.84 -5.93
N ALA A 123 7.29 -2.18 -4.64
CA ALA A 123 7.13 -3.54 -4.17
C ALA A 123 5.71 -4.06 -4.40
N LEU A 124 4.68 -3.26 -4.10
CA LEU A 124 3.28 -3.66 -4.34
C LEU A 124 2.96 -3.75 -5.84
N ALA A 125 3.49 -2.82 -6.65
CA ALA A 125 3.35 -2.90 -8.10
C ALA A 125 4.03 -4.16 -8.67
N ALA A 126 5.23 -4.51 -8.18
CA ALA A 126 5.92 -5.73 -8.58
C ALA A 126 5.11 -6.98 -8.20
N ARG A 127 4.51 -6.98 -7.01
CA ARG A 127 3.65 -8.06 -6.53
C ARG A 127 2.45 -8.28 -7.47
N LEU A 128 1.71 -7.22 -7.78
CA LEU A 128 0.53 -7.28 -8.63
C LEU A 128 0.89 -7.71 -10.06
N TRP A 129 1.97 -7.16 -10.63
CA TRP A 129 2.42 -7.56 -11.97
C TRP A 129 2.91 -9.00 -12.04
N SER A 130 3.65 -9.46 -11.04
CA SER A 130 4.11 -10.85 -10.98
C SER A 130 2.95 -11.83 -10.94
N VAL A 131 1.94 -11.60 -10.08
CA VAL A 131 0.73 -12.43 -10.04
C VAL A 131 0.00 -12.40 -11.38
N ALA A 132 -0.30 -11.20 -11.92
CA ALA A 132 -1.07 -11.07 -13.15
C ALA A 132 -0.38 -11.71 -14.36
N LEU A 133 0.92 -11.43 -14.58
CA LEU A 133 1.68 -12.02 -15.68
C LEU A 133 1.90 -13.52 -15.48
N GLY A 134 2.20 -13.95 -14.25
CA GLY A 134 2.34 -15.37 -13.93
C GLY A 134 1.08 -16.14 -14.28
N CYS A 135 -0.09 -15.64 -13.86
CA CYS A 135 -1.37 -16.24 -14.18
C CYS A 135 -1.64 -16.29 -15.69
N ALA A 136 -1.47 -15.14 -16.37
CA ALA A 136 -1.69 -15.03 -17.80
C ALA A 136 -0.83 -16.03 -18.59
N VAL A 137 0.44 -16.19 -18.25
CA VAL A 137 1.38 -17.05 -18.99
C VAL A 137 1.24 -18.52 -18.62
N ARG A 138 1.02 -18.84 -17.34
CA ARG A 138 0.93 -20.23 -16.85
C ARG A 138 -0.45 -20.85 -17.04
N TYR A 139 -1.52 -20.07 -17.00
CA TYR A 139 -2.88 -20.59 -17.14
C TYR A 139 -3.59 -20.15 -18.43
N GLY A 140 -3.15 -19.05 -19.05
CA GLY A 140 -3.93 -18.39 -20.11
C GLY A 140 -5.20 -17.71 -19.57
N ARG A 141 -5.26 -17.47 -18.25
CA ARG A 141 -6.38 -16.91 -17.50
C ARG A 141 -5.86 -16.00 -16.40
N LEU A 142 -6.64 -14.99 -16.04
CA LEU A 142 -6.36 -14.09 -14.94
C LEU A 142 -7.43 -14.29 -13.86
N PRO A 143 -7.07 -14.47 -12.57
CA PRO A 143 -8.07 -14.39 -11.51
C PRO A 143 -8.62 -12.97 -11.41
N ASP A 144 -9.86 -12.79 -10.98
CA ASP A 144 -10.43 -11.47 -10.69
C ASP A 144 -9.64 -10.81 -9.55
N LEU A 145 -8.79 -9.85 -9.91
CA LEU A 145 -7.97 -9.09 -8.97
C LEU A 145 -8.70 -7.85 -8.47
N ASP A 146 -10.03 -7.86 -8.39
CA ASP A 146 -10.76 -6.73 -7.79
C ASP A 146 -10.16 -6.38 -6.41
N PRO A 147 -9.83 -5.10 -6.14
CA PRO A 147 -9.19 -4.70 -4.89
C PRO A 147 -10.04 -5.01 -3.64
N ARG A 148 -11.34 -5.29 -3.79
CA ARG A 148 -12.24 -5.75 -2.72
C ARG A 148 -12.07 -7.24 -2.38
N LEU A 149 -11.56 -8.05 -3.31
CA LEU A 149 -11.28 -9.47 -3.12
C LEU A 149 -9.86 -9.72 -2.58
N LEU A 150 -8.99 -8.70 -2.61
CA LEU A 150 -7.60 -8.81 -2.19
C LEU A 150 -7.41 -8.30 -0.76
N ARG A 151 -7.19 -9.23 0.17
CA ARG A 151 -6.85 -8.98 1.56
C ARG A 151 -5.35 -8.79 1.69
N TRP A 152 -4.93 -7.71 2.35
CA TRP A 152 -3.53 -7.30 2.39
C TRP A 152 -3.07 -7.05 3.81
N ASP A 153 -1.92 -7.64 4.18
CA ASP A 153 -1.25 -7.34 5.44
C ASP A 153 -0.24 -6.19 5.24
N PRO A 154 -0.55 -4.96 5.67
CA PRO A 154 0.41 -3.85 5.60
C PRO A 154 1.64 -4.09 6.49
N ALA A 155 1.44 -4.88 7.56
CA ALA A 155 2.39 -5.51 8.47
C ALA A 155 3.35 -6.52 7.83
N GLY A 156 2.90 -7.18 6.77
CA GLY A 156 3.46 -8.41 6.22
C GLY A 156 4.43 -8.19 5.06
N SER A 157 5.20 -9.23 4.74
CA SER A 157 6.13 -9.26 3.59
C SER A 157 5.66 -10.29 2.58
N ALA A 158 5.92 -10.07 1.30
CA ALA A 158 5.67 -11.07 0.28
C ALA A 158 6.52 -12.35 0.50
N PRO A 159 6.00 -13.54 0.17
CA PRO A 159 4.67 -13.81 -0.39
C PRO A 159 3.48 -13.77 0.58
N GLU A 160 3.71 -13.72 1.88
CA GLU A 160 2.71 -13.87 2.95
C GLU A 160 1.98 -12.56 3.29
N ASP A 161 1.89 -11.60 2.36
CA ASP A 161 1.23 -10.32 2.62
C ASP A 161 -0.05 -10.11 1.81
N LEU A 162 -0.41 -11.04 0.91
CA LEU A 162 -1.54 -10.86 -0.01
C LEU A 162 -2.32 -12.16 -0.23
N TRP A 163 -3.65 -12.06 -0.08
CA TRP A 163 -4.59 -13.16 -0.27
C TRP A 163 -5.74 -12.74 -1.18
N LEU A 164 -6.14 -13.66 -2.06
CA LEU A 164 -7.34 -13.54 -2.87
C LEU A 164 -8.45 -14.39 -2.26
N THR A 165 -9.53 -13.76 -1.80
CA THR A 165 -10.61 -14.47 -1.09
C THR A 165 -11.45 -15.35 -2.00
N GLU A 166 -11.52 -15.03 -3.30
CA GLU A 166 -12.32 -15.76 -4.27
C GLU A 166 -11.64 -15.82 -5.64
N VAL A 167 -11.55 -17.01 -6.23
CA VAL A 167 -10.96 -17.22 -7.56
C VAL A 167 -12.07 -17.20 -8.61
N ARG A 168 -12.17 -16.10 -9.34
CA ARG A 168 -13.07 -15.97 -10.51
C ARG A 168 -12.24 -15.79 -11.76
N GLU A 169 -12.51 -16.56 -12.81
CA GLU A 169 -11.72 -16.47 -14.03
C GLU A 169 -12.08 -15.25 -14.87
N ARG A 170 -11.05 -14.64 -15.44
CA ARG A 170 -11.12 -13.58 -16.44
C ARG A 170 -10.22 -13.93 -17.63
N PRO A 171 -10.50 -13.38 -18.82
CA PRO A 171 -9.56 -13.42 -19.94
C PRO A 171 -8.19 -12.86 -19.56
N ALA A 172 -7.13 -13.34 -20.21
CA ALA A 172 -5.75 -12.93 -19.95
C ALA A 172 -5.14 -12.09 -21.08
N ASP A 173 -5.97 -11.34 -21.81
CA ASP A 173 -5.52 -10.40 -22.84
C ASP A 173 -4.96 -9.10 -22.22
N PRO A 174 -4.14 -8.32 -22.98
CA PRO A 174 -3.53 -7.09 -22.48
C PRO A 174 -4.52 -6.07 -21.89
N ALA A 175 -5.72 -5.93 -22.46
CA ALA A 175 -6.71 -4.96 -21.97
C ALA A 175 -7.27 -5.39 -20.61
N THR A 176 -7.53 -6.69 -20.42
CA THR A 176 -7.97 -7.23 -19.13
C THR A 176 -6.87 -7.07 -18.06
N LEU A 177 -5.60 -7.34 -18.39
CA LEU A 177 -4.48 -7.13 -17.45
C LEU A 177 -4.30 -5.65 -17.10
N ALA A 178 -4.42 -4.74 -18.07
CA ALA A 178 -4.36 -3.30 -17.83
C ALA A 178 -5.52 -2.83 -16.94
N GLY A 179 -6.75 -3.30 -17.21
CA GLY A 179 -7.93 -3.02 -16.39
C GLY A 179 -7.74 -3.46 -14.94
N ALA A 180 -7.30 -4.70 -14.73
CA ALA A 180 -7.09 -5.25 -13.39
C ALA A 180 -5.95 -4.54 -12.64
N VAL A 181 -4.76 -4.43 -13.24
CA VAL A 181 -3.58 -3.95 -12.52
C VAL A 181 -3.44 -2.43 -12.56
N LEU A 182 -3.52 -1.81 -13.74
CA LEU A 182 -3.29 -0.37 -13.85
C LEU A 182 -4.45 0.42 -13.25
N HIS A 183 -5.67 0.17 -13.73
CA HIS A 183 -6.84 0.91 -13.30
C HIS A 183 -7.37 0.44 -11.93
N GLY A 184 -7.43 -0.89 -11.72
CA GLY A 184 -7.91 -1.44 -10.45
C GLY A 184 -6.99 -1.18 -9.26
N HIS A 185 -5.68 -1.02 -9.49
CA HIS A 185 -4.70 -0.89 -8.39
C HIS A 185 -3.72 0.26 -8.50
N LEU A 186 -2.92 0.35 -9.57
CA LEU A 186 -1.75 1.24 -9.55
C LEU A 186 -2.13 2.72 -9.63
N GLU A 187 -3.20 3.07 -10.34
CA GLU A 187 -3.75 4.42 -10.37
C GLU A 187 -4.30 4.87 -9.00
N PRO A 188 -5.23 4.13 -8.34
CA PRO A 188 -5.74 4.51 -7.03
C PRO A 188 -4.65 4.46 -5.94
N LEU A 189 -3.76 3.47 -5.95
CA LEU A 189 -2.61 3.41 -5.05
C LEU A 189 -1.71 4.64 -5.21
N ALA A 190 -1.41 5.02 -6.45
CA ALA A 190 -0.58 6.19 -6.72
C ALA A 190 -1.26 7.47 -6.23
N ALA A 191 -2.58 7.61 -6.45
CA ALA A 191 -3.34 8.75 -5.95
C ALA A 191 -3.31 8.84 -4.41
N ALA A 192 -3.52 7.71 -3.71
CA ALA A 192 -3.49 7.65 -2.25
C ALA A 192 -2.09 7.99 -1.70
N LEU A 193 -1.03 7.41 -2.25
CA LEU A 193 0.34 7.69 -1.80
C LEU A 193 0.77 9.14 -2.06
N ARG A 194 0.36 9.71 -3.20
CA ARG A 194 0.62 11.12 -3.52
C ARG A 194 0.00 12.05 -2.50
N ALA A 195 -1.27 11.82 -2.16
CA ALA A 195 -1.99 12.64 -1.19
C ALA A 195 -1.35 12.56 0.21
N ARG A 196 -0.87 11.38 0.61
CA ARG A 196 -0.37 11.14 1.98
C ARG A 196 1.13 11.41 2.18
N HIS A 197 1.96 11.18 1.16
CA HIS A 197 3.43 11.18 1.30
C HIS A 197 4.17 11.95 0.21
N GLY A 198 3.46 12.58 -0.73
CA GLY A 198 4.03 13.47 -1.74
C GLY A 198 5.04 12.89 -2.76
N PRO A 199 5.12 11.58 -3.10
CA PRO A 199 5.94 11.16 -4.23
C PRO A 199 5.44 11.78 -5.55
N ALA A 200 6.35 12.10 -6.47
CA ALA A 200 5.96 12.66 -7.77
C ALA A 200 5.18 11.65 -8.64
N ALA A 201 4.21 12.13 -9.41
CA ALA A 201 3.41 11.32 -10.33
C ALA A 201 4.27 10.50 -11.31
N GLY A 202 5.23 11.16 -11.96
CA GLY A 202 6.13 10.53 -12.93
C GLY A 202 7.08 9.50 -12.31
N LEU A 203 7.39 9.64 -11.01
CA LEU A 203 8.15 8.64 -10.27
C LEU A 203 7.31 7.37 -10.10
N LEU A 204 6.05 7.49 -9.66
CA LEU A 204 5.18 6.33 -9.46
C LEU A 204 4.83 5.62 -10.78
N ARG A 205 4.62 6.38 -11.86
CA ARG A 205 4.52 5.86 -13.23
C ARG A 205 5.76 5.06 -13.64
N GLY A 206 6.94 5.61 -13.36
CA GLY A 206 8.22 4.93 -13.57
C GLY A 206 8.32 3.63 -12.78
N ASN A 207 7.88 3.66 -11.52
CA ASN A 207 7.87 2.49 -10.65
C ASN A 207 6.94 1.39 -11.20
N ALA A 208 5.72 1.74 -11.60
CA ALA A 208 4.77 0.81 -12.21
C ALA A 208 5.33 0.10 -13.46
N ALA A 209 5.99 0.86 -14.35
CA ALA A 209 6.60 0.29 -15.56
C ALA A 209 7.84 -0.57 -15.27
N SER A 210 8.70 -0.15 -14.33
CA SER A 210 9.87 -0.94 -13.89
C SER A 210 9.45 -2.23 -13.19
N ALA A 211 8.38 -2.19 -12.40
CA ALA A 211 7.80 -3.37 -11.79
C ALA A 211 7.28 -4.37 -12.84
N LEU A 212 6.55 -3.90 -13.85
CA LEU A 212 6.11 -4.71 -14.99
C LEU A 212 7.29 -5.36 -15.71
N ALA A 213 8.29 -4.56 -16.08
CA ALA A 213 9.48 -5.06 -16.76
C ALA A 213 10.27 -6.07 -15.90
N GLY A 214 10.36 -5.83 -14.59
CA GLY A 214 10.98 -6.74 -13.64
C GLY A 214 10.28 -8.09 -13.53
N ALA A 215 8.94 -8.08 -13.43
CA ALA A 215 8.14 -9.30 -13.43
C ALA A 215 8.29 -10.08 -14.76
N ALA A 216 8.21 -9.38 -15.90
CA ALA A 216 8.40 -9.97 -17.22
C ALA A 216 9.81 -10.58 -17.40
N ARG A 217 10.87 -9.92 -16.91
CA ARG A 217 12.24 -10.47 -16.93
C ARG A 217 12.37 -11.76 -16.14
N GLN A 218 11.80 -11.81 -14.93
CA GLN A 218 11.86 -13.01 -14.10
C GLN A 218 11.10 -14.17 -14.75
N LEU A 219 9.91 -13.89 -15.28
CA LEU A 219 9.10 -14.91 -15.94
C LEU A 219 9.72 -15.41 -17.25
N ALA A 220 10.28 -14.51 -18.07
CA ALA A 220 10.99 -14.88 -19.28
C ALA A 220 12.26 -15.70 -18.98
N ARG A 221 13.00 -15.34 -17.93
CA ARG A 221 14.15 -16.12 -17.45
C ARG A 221 13.73 -17.54 -17.04
N TRP A 222 12.73 -17.64 -16.17
CA TRP A 222 12.20 -18.93 -15.74
C TRP A 222 11.75 -19.79 -16.92
N ALA A 223 11.02 -19.21 -17.88
CA ALA A 223 10.51 -19.92 -19.05
C ALA A 223 11.66 -20.52 -19.88
N ARG A 224 12.75 -19.77 -20.07
CA ARG A 224 13.95 -20.27 -20.78
C ARG A 224 14.67 -21.37 -20.02
N GLU A 225 14.86 -21.21 -18.71
CA GLU A 225 15.50 -22.21 -17.86
C GLU A 225 14.72 -23.55 -17.87
N ASN A 226 13.43 -23.51 -18.20
CA ASN A 226 12.56 -24.68 -18.33
C ASN A 226 12.26 -25.08 -19.79
N GLY A 227 12.90 -24.47 -20.79
CA GLY A 227 12.71 -24.79 -22.21
C GLY A 227 11.37 -24.36 -22.82
N ASP A 228 10.58 -23.54 -22.13
CA ASP A 228 9.26 -23.06 -22.57
C ASP A 228 9.39 -21.75 -23.38
N LEU A 229 9.85 -21.87 -24.63
CA LEU A 229 10.04 -20.71 -25.53
C LEU A 229 8.73 -19.98 -25.84
N GLU A 230 7.61 -20.71 -25.86
CA GLU A 230 6.28 -20.14 -26.06
C GLU A 230 5.86 -19.24 -24.89
N ALA A 231 6.08 -19.67 -23.64
CA ALA A 231 5.85 -18.82 -22.48
C ALA A 231 6.77 -17.59 -22.46
N ALA A 232 8.04 -17.74 -22.88
CA ALA A 232 8.95 -16.61 -23.01
C ALA A 232 8.45 -15.60 -24.07
N GLY A 233 7.98 -16.09 -25.22
CA GLY A 233 7.38 -15.28 -26.29
C GLY A 233 6.13 -14.53 -25.83
N ARG A 234 5.18 -15.23 -25.20
CA ARG A 234 3.96 -14.62 -24.63
C ARG A 234 4.27 -13.56 -23.58
N THR A 235 5.22 -13.84 -22.69
CA THR A 235 5.66 -12.89 -21.65
C THR A 235 6.17 -11.59 -22.27
N ARG A 236 6.98 -11.69 -23.32
CA ARG A 236 7.52 -10.54 -24.02
C ARG A 236 6.44 -9.73 -24.73
N ALA A 237 5.53 -10.40 -25.45
CA ALA A 237 4.43 -9.74 -26.14
C ALA A 237 3.55 -8.96 -25.15
N LEU A 238 3.11 -9.61 -24.07
CA LEU A 238 2.32 -8.97 -23.01
C LEU A 238 3.05 -7.77 -22.41
N ALA A 239 4.34 -7.90 -22.08
CA ALA A 239 5.12 -6.80 -21.50
C ALA A 239 5.24 -5.61 -22.46
N ALA A 240 5.44 -5.85 -23.75
CA ALA A 240 5.51 -4.79 -24.76
C ALA A 240 4.17 -4.06 -24.90
N ASP A 241 3.07 -4.79 -25.02
CA ASP A 241 1.72 -4.22 -25.17
C ASP A 241 1.31 -3.41 -23.93
N LEU A 242 1.55 -3.96 -22.74
CA LEU A 242 1.24 -3.28 -21.48
C LEU A 242 2.11 -2.03 -21.26
N LEU A 243 3.39 -2.05 -21.65
CA LEU A 243 4.25 -0.86 -21.57
C LEU A 243 3.86 0.23 -22.58
N ALA A 244 3.20 -0.14 -23.68
CA ALA A 244 2.63 0.80 -24.64
C ALA A 244 1.32 1.44 -24.15
N HIS A 245 0.68 0.89 -23.10
CA HIS A 245 -0.55 1.43 -22.54
C HIS A 245 -0.40 2.90 -22.11
N PRO A 246 -1.39 3.80 -22.33
CA PRO A 246 -1.28 5.23 -22.05
C PRO A 246 -0.86 5.63 -20.63
N LEU A 247 -1.17 4.80 -19.63
CA LEU A 247 -0.74 5.02 -18.23
C LEU A 247 0.76 4.73 -18.01
N LEU A 248 1.39 3.91 -18.84
CA LEU A 248 2.81 3.55 -18.75
C LEU A 248 3.66 4.12 -19.89
N ALA A 249 3.04 4.50 -21.00
CA ALA A 249 3.71 4.99 -22.21
C ALA A 249 4.76 6.05 -21.88
N GLY A 250 6.03 5.77 -22.17
CA GLY A 250 7.07 6.72 -21.85
C GLY A 250 7.46 6.84 -20.36
N ALA A 251 7.20 5.83 -19.55
CA ALA A 251 7.85 5.67 -18.26
C ALA A 251 9.34 5.27 -18.41
N GLY A 252 9.70 4.71 -19.57
CA GLY A 252 11.02 4.15 -19.85
C GLY A 252 11.10 3.60 -21.26
N THR A 253 12.22 2.92 -21.54
CA THR A 253 12.47 2.22 -22.79
C THR A 253 12.69 0.74 -22.47
N LEU A 254 11.86 -0.13 -23.05
CA LEU A 254 12.11 -1.56 -23.08
C LEU A 254 13.07 -1.85 -24.24
N THR A 255 14.21 -2.45 -23.94
CA THR A 255 15.09 -3.01 -24.96
C THR A 255 15.07 -4.51 -24.82
N ALA A 256 15.30 -5.18 -25.94
CA ALA A 256 15.29 -6.62 -25.94
C ALA A 256 16.40 -7.14 -26.85
N HIS A 257 17.26 -7.96 -26.27
CA HIS A 257 18.47 -8.49 -26.90
C HIS A 257 18.32 -10.01 -26.98
N GLY A 258 18.04 -10.52 -28.18
CA GLY A 258 17.61 -11.91 -28.33
C GLY A 258 16.38 -12.19 -27.47
N THR A 259 16.49 -13.13 -26.54
CA THR A 259 15.43 -13.53 -25.61
C THR A 259 15.46 -12.77 -24.28
N ASP A 260 16.44 -11.90 -24.04
CA ASP A 260 16.55 -11.09 -22.83
C ASP A 260 15.79 -9.78 -22.94
N LEU A 261 15.16 -9.39 -21.83
CA LEU A 261 14.45 -8.11 -21.67
C LEU A 261 15.27 -7.21 -20.75
N ALA A 262 15.43 -5.95 -21.12
CA ALA A 262 16.02 -4.91 -20.30
C ALA A 262 15.11 -3.68 -20.34
N PHE A 263 15.09 -2.92 -19.25
CA PHE A 263 14.26 -1.72 -19.18
C PHE A 263 15.01 -0.60 -18.50
N ARG A 264 14.92 0.61 -19.06
CA ARG A 264 15.53 1.80 -18.47
C ARG A 264 14.47 2.86 -18.26
N ARG A 265 14.29 3.28 -17.02
CA ARG A 265 13.34 4.35 -16.68
C ARG A 265 13.80 5.72 -17.18
N ARG A 266 12.82 6.61 -17.35
CA ARG A 266 13.04 8.05 -17.55
C ARG A 266 12.90 8.86 -16.25
N SER A 267 12.47 8.23 -15.16
CA SER A 267 12.37 8.84 -13.83
C SER A 267 13.22 8.09 -12.80
N CYS A 268 13.65 8.83 -11.77
CA CYS A 268 14.37 8.25 -10.63
C CYS A 268 13.37 7.75 -9.58
N CYS A 269 13.59 6.54 -9.04
CA CYS A 269 12.80 5.99 -7.94
C CYS A 269 13.24 6.43 -6.54
N LEU A 270 14.30 7.26 -6.45
CA LEU A 270 14.92 7.73 -5.21
C LEU A 270 15.63 6.67 -4.36
N TYR A 271 15.75 5.42 -4.83
CA TYR A 271 16.43 4.35 -4.08
C TYR A 271 17.88 4.71 -3.69
N TYR A 272 18.58 5.51 -4.50
CA TYR A 272 19.93 5.98 -4.18
C TYR A 272 20.01 6.84 -2.90
N ARG A 273 18.87 7.34 -2.38
CA ARG A 273 18.79 8.12 -1.14
C ARG A 273 18.69 7.24 0.11
N VAL A 274 18.50 5.93 -0.06
CA VAL A 274 18.55 4.94 1.02
C VAL A 274 19.99 4.86 1.53
N PRO A 275 20.25 4.87 2.84
CA PRO A 275 21.60 4.69 3.37
C PRO A 275 22.25 3.39 2.87
N GLY A 276 23.46 3.49 2.31
CA GLY A 276 24.12 2.34 1.66
C GLY A 276 23.51 1.91 0.32
N GLY A 277 22.48 2.61 -0.16
CA GLY A 277 21.81 2.35 -1.43
C GLY A 277 22.62 2.82 -2.64
N GLY A 278 22.55 2.05 -3.72
CA GLY A 278 23.12 2.41 -5.02
C GLY A 278 22.06 2.87 -6.02
N VAL A 279 22.36 2.73 -7.31
CA VAL A 279 21.35 2.82 -8.37
C VAL A 279 20.55 1.51 -8.43
N CYS A 280 19.24 1.62 -8.66
CA CYS A 280 18.37 0.46 -8.87
C CYS A 280 18.58 -0.20 -10.25
N GLY A 281 18.12 -1.44 -10.44
CA GLY A 281 18.30 -2.19 -11.69
C GLY A 281 17.80 -1.51 -12.98
N ASP A 282 16.70 -0.75 -12.91
CA ASP A 282 16.15 0.00 -14.06
C ASP A 282 16.42 1.52 -13.96
N CYS A 283 17.53 1.93 -13.34
CA CYS A 283 17.76 3.34 -13.04
C CYS A 283 17.89 4.21 -14.29
N CYS A 284 17.38 5.44 -14.21
CA CYS A 284 17.68 6.47 -15.20
C CYS A 284 19.14 6.97 -15.10
N PHE A 285 19.82 6.75 -13.98
CA PHE A 285 21.22 7.12 -13.80
C PHE A 285 22.14 5.92 -13.94
N ALA A 286 23.28 6.09 -14.62
CA ALA A 286 24.30 5.04 -14.72
C ALA A 286 25.14 4.89 -13.43
N ARG A 287 25.19 5.93 -12.59
CA ARG A 287 25.91 5.98 -11.31
C ARG A 287 25.11 6.85 -10.35
N VAL A 288 25.39 6.73 -9.04
CA VAL A 288 24.72 7.55 -8.02
C VAL A 288 24.92 9.04 -8.33
N PRO A 289 23.84 9.86 -8.42
CA PRO A 289 23.97 11.29 -8.62
C PRO A 289 24.78 11.91 -7.47
N ARG A 290 25.76 12.74 -7.81
CA ARG A 290 26.47 13.53 -6.79
C ARG A 290 25.50 14.61 -6.28
N SER A 291 25.42 14.76 -4.96
CA SER A 291 24.69 15.87 -4.34
C SER A 291 25.23 17.18 -4.91
N SER A 292 24.41 17.91 -5.67
CA SER A 292 24.79 19.24 -6.13
C SER A 292 24.59 20.21 -4.97
N PRO A 293 25.61 20.97 -4.52
CA PRO A 293 25.46 21.94 -3.43
C PRO A 293 24.50 23.10 -3.74
N ARG A 294 23.93 23.17 -4.95
CA ARG A 294 23.17 24.32 -5.48
C ARG A 294 21.85 23.95 -6.18
N GLY A 295 21.35 22.72 -6.04
CA GLY A 295 20.06 22.35 -6.63
C GLY A 295 18.89 22.64 -5.66
N PRO A 296 17.76 23.23 -6.11
CA PRO A 296 16.59 23.33 -5.25
C PRO A 296 16.09 21.91 -4.92
N SER A 297 15.72 21.71 -3.67
CA SER A 297 15.15 20.46 -3.15
C SER A 297 13.78 20.20 -3.80
N GLY A 298 13.79 19.54 -4.97
CA GLY A 298 12.60 18.95 -5.59
C GLY A 298 12.17 17.66 -4.91
#